data_AF-A0ABD2HTY9-F1
#
_entry.id   AF-A0ABD2HTY9-F1
#
_cell.length_a   1.000
_cell.length_b   1.000
_cell.length_c   1.000
_cell.angle_alpha   90.00
_cell.angle_beta   90.00
_cell.angle_gamma   90.00
#
_symmetry.space_group_name_H-M   'P 1'
#
loop_
_entity.id
_entity.type
_entity.pdbx_description
1 polymer ?
#
loop_
_entity_poly.entity_id
_entity_poly.type
_entity_poly.pdbx_seq_one_letter_code
_entity_poly.pdbx_strand_id
1 'polypeptide(L)'
;MEGATTSRDVEMESYVQVEDQDSRDSGISLAQSTTSQQSCFAKIYFPTLFDFGFKQYSLDTVERPQVPHKAFRSINADTMANLLGSLTEEQFQRRFILIDCRYPYEYDAGHIWYSLNLWETASIEKLFYPEEEERFGEIIVRTPIFYCEYSQKRGPKMALALREFDRVRNESRYPYVDYKEIYLLDRGYRYFFKDRKFSKYCTPQAYVQMWDSAYTEQRKRFDSHRRGKKGGGTIN
;
A
#
# COMPACT_ATOMS: atom_id res chain seq x y z
N MET A 1 1.62 -55.20 -29.31
CA MET A 1 2.35 -54.00 -28.90
C MET A 1 1.34 -52.86 -28.98
N GLU A 2 0.44 -52.74 -27.99
CA GLU A 2 0.62 -52.02 -26.70
C GLU A 2 0.99 -50.54 -26.96
N GLY A 3 0.34 -49.52 -26.43
CA GLY A 3 -0.69 -49.41 -25.40
C GLY A 3 -1.17 -47.95 -25.31
N ALA A 4 -2.07 -47.70 -24.37
CA ALA A 4 -2.94 -46.53 -24.28
C ALA A 4 -2.34 -45.33 -23.52
N THR A 5 -3.20 -44.30 -23.45
CA THR A 5 -3.47 -43.37 -22.33
C THR A 5 -2.74 -42.03 -22.21
N THR A 6 -3.62 -41.04 -22.04
CA THR A 6 -3.49 -39.64 -21.63
C THR A 6 -2.91 -39.46 -20.23
N SER A 7 -2.16 -38.38 -20.01
CA SER A 7 -2.34 -37.50 -18.83
C SER A 7 -1.54 -36.21 -18.98
N ARG A 8 -2.15 -35.12 -18.51
CA ARG A 8 -1.55 -33.79 -18.35
C ARG A 8 -1.14 -33.68 -16.89
N ASP A 9 0.16 -33.54 -16.64
CA ASP A 9 0.66 -33.25 -15.30
C ASP A 9 0.66 -31.74 -15.07
N VAL A 10 -0.13 -31.33 -14.08
CA VAL A 10 -0.15 -29.99 -13.49
C VAL A 10 0.66 -30.11 -12.20
N GLU A 11 1.89 -29.59 -12.19
CA GLU A 11 2.66 -29.45 -10.96
C GLU A 11 2.06 -28.31 -10.11
N MET A 12 1.42 -28.71 -9.02
CA MET A 12 0.88 -27.85 -7.98
C MET A 12 1.98 -27.67 -6.91
N GLU A 13 2.79 -26.61 -7.03
CA GLU A 13 3.72 -26.25 -5.95
C GLU A 13 2.93 -25.82 -4.71
N SER A 14 3.06 -26.63 -3.67
CA SER A 14 2.42 -26.47 -2.37
C SER A 14 3.15 -25.41 -1.55
N TYR A 15 2.42 -24.37 -1.15
CA TYR A 15 2.89 -23.35 -0.23
C TYR A 15 2.86 -23.91 1.20
N VAL A 16 4.03 -24.25 1.73
CA VAL A 16 4.22 -24.68 3.13
C VAL A 16 4.00 -23.47 4.04
N GLN A 17 2.94 -23.53 4.87
CA GLN A 17 2.75 -22.62 5.98
C GLN A 17 3.68 -23.04 7.13
N VAL A 18 4.58 -22.15 7.51
CA VAL A 18 5.34 -22.27 8.76
C VAL A 18 4.47 -21.66 9.86
N GLU A 19 3.94 -22.50 10.75
CA GLU A 19 3.23 -22.08 11.96
C GLU A 19 4.25 -21.70 13.03
N ASP A 20 4.24 -20.44 13.47
CA ASP A 20 4.93 -19.99 14.67
C ASP A 20 4.08 -20.36 15.90
N GLN A 21 4.56 -21.32 16.68
CA GLN A 21 4.05 -21.68 17.99
C GLN A 21 4.69 -20.77 19.04
N ASP A 22 3.91 -19.87 19.64
CA ASP A 22 4.11 -19.48 21.04
C ASP A 22 2.90 -18.69 21.58
N SER A 23 2.08 -19.36 22.39
CA SER A 23 1.31 -18.71 23.47
C SER A 23 0.78 -19.77 24.42
N ARG A 24 1.35 -19.79 25.63
CA ARG A 24 0.92 -20.58 26.78
C ARG A 24 -0.12 -19.80 27.59
N ASP A 25 -1.14 -20.55 28.03
CA ASP A 25 -2.01 -20.34 29.20
C ASP A 25 -2.93 -19.09 29.20
N SER A 26 -4.17 -19.13 29.65
CA SER A 26 -4.81 -20.01 30.64
C SER A 26 -6.34 -19.89 30.50
N GLY A 27 -7.04 -21.01 30.67
CA GLY A 27 -8.50 -21.07 30.59
C GLY A 27 -9.18 -20.62 31.88
N ILE A 28 -10.33 -19.96 31.73
CA ILE A 28 -11.39 -19.91 32.76
C ILE A 28 -12.74 -20.00 32.05
N SER A 29 -13.48 -21.06 32.37
CA SER A 29 -14.90 -21.27 32.09
C SER A 29 -15.74 -20.49 33.11
N LEU A 30 -16.86 -19.89 32.70
CA LEU A 30 -18.09 -19.92 33.51
C LEU A 30 -19.36 -19.51 32.74
N ALA A 31 -20.30 -20.45 32.73
CA ALA A 31 -21.77 -20.37 32.80
C ALA A 31 -22.58 -19.34 31.96
N GLN A 32 -23.50 -19.90 31.18
CA GLN A 32 -24.65 -19.24 30.58
C GLN A 32 -25.78 -19.05 31.61
N SER A 33 -26.41 -17.88 31.64
CA SER A 33 -27.78 -17.73 32.15
C SER A 33 -28.57 -16.79 31.23
N THR A 34 -29.77 -17.25 30.89
CA THR A 34 -30.74 -16.60 30.01
C THR A 34 -31.68 -15.72 30.82
N THR A 35 -31.97 -14.48 30.38
CA THR A 35 -33.32 -13.90 30.53
C THR A 35 -33.56 -12.76 29.53
N SER A 36 -34.84 -12.58 29.25
CA SER A 36 -35.47 -11.86 28.14
C SER A 36 -35.87 -10.41 28.49
N GLN A 37 -36.07 -9.61 27.44
CA GLN A 37 -36.95 -8.42 27.29
C GLN A 37 -36.42 -6.99 27.58
N GLN A 38 -36.15 -6.30 26.45
CA GLN A 38 -36.80 -5.07 25.94
C GLN A 38 -36.78 -3.76 26.77
N SER A 39 -36.10 -2.72 26.27
CA SER A 39 -36.64 -1.35 26.08
C SER A 39 -35.55 -0.28 25.81
N CYS A 40 -35.89 0.67 24.92
CA CYS A 40 -35.38 2.04 24.71
C CYS A 40 -33.86 2.30 24.57
N PHE A 41 -33.42 2.60 23.34
CA PHE A 41 -32.07 3.08 23.03
C PHE A 41 -31.89 4.57 23.42
N ALA A 42 -31.49 4.81 24.67
CA ALA A 42 -30.64 5.95 24.99
C ALA A 42 -29.19 5.47 24.85
N LYS A 43 -28.40 6.07 23.95
CA LYS A 43 -26.98 5.77 23.78
C LYS A 43 -26.21 6.24 25.02
N ILE A 44 -26.12 5.38 26.02
CA ILE A 44 -25.23 5.56 27.17
C ILE A 44 -23.82 5.21 26.71
N TYR A 45 -22.94 6.20 26.84
CA TYR A 45 -21.51 6.11 26.58
C TYR A 45 -20.90 5.06 27.53
N PHE A 46 -20.45 3.93 26.99
CA PHE A 46 -19.64 2.95 27.73
C PHE A 46 -18.16 3.20 27.37
N PRO A 47 -17.33 3.67 28.32
CA PRO A 47 -15.88 3.69 28.10
C PRO A 47 -15.36 2.28 28.37
N THR A 48 -15.25 1.45 27.34
CA THR A 48 -14.59 0.15 27.48
C THR A 48 -13.09 0.35 27.49
N LEU A 49 -12.58 0.29 28.71
CA LEU A 49 -11.23 0.03 29.16
C LEU A 49 -10.58 -1.14 28.39
N PHE A 50 -9.83 -0.85 27.32
CA PHE A 50 -8.72 -1.66 26.81
C PHE A 50 -7.94 -0.84 25.77
N ASP A 51 -7.03 0.03 26.24
CA ASP A 51 -6.06 0.72 25.38
C ASP A 51 -4.92 -0.25 25.04
N PHE A 52 -5.25 -1.31 24.30
CA PHE A 52 -4.26 -1.92 23.42
C PHE A 52 -4.11 -0.94 22.27
N GLY A 53 -2.94 -0.32 22.12
CA GLY A 53 -2.64 0.74 21.15
C GLY A 53 -2.99 0.39 19.70
N PHE A 54 -4.28 0.39 19.38
CA PHE A 54 -4.82 0.24 18.05
C PHE A 54 -4.42 1.51 17.31
N LYS A 55 -3.46 1.35 16.42
CA LYS A 55 -3.07 2.38 15.48
C LYS A 55 -4.30 2.77 14.65
N GLN A 56 -4.95 3.86 15.04
CA GLN A 56 -6.14 4.36 14.36
C GLN A 56 -5.69 5.03 13.06
N TYR A 57 -6.02 4.41 11.94
CA TYR A 57 -5.85 4.99 10.61
C TYR A 57 -7.01 5.94 10.36
N SER A 58 -6.71 7.13 9.83
CA SER A 58 -7.70 8.20 9.62
C SER A 58 -8.63 7.98 8.42
N LEU A 59 -8.21 7.17 7.44
CA LEU A 59 -9.01 6.81 6.26
C LEU A 59 -9.66 5.45 6.44
N ASP A 60 -10.82 5.26 5.78
CA ASP A 60 -11.49 3.96 5.70
C ASP A 60 -10.60 2.95 4.97
N THR A 61 -10.26 1.86 5.68
CA THR A 61 -9.36 0.81 5.18
C THR A 61 -10.13 -0.42 4.75
N VAL A 62 -9.54 -1.16 3.81
CA VAL A 62 -10.05 -2.45 3.35
C VAL A 62 -9.73 -3.52 4.40
N GLU A 63 -10.76 -4.20 4.91
CA GLU A 63 -10.62 -5.26 5.91
C GLU A 63 -9.77 -6.44 5.39
N ARG A 64 -9.96 -6.82 4.12
CA ARG A 64 -9.27 -7.93 3.44
C ARG A 64 -8.59 -7.46 2.16
N PRO A 65 -7.45 -6.74 2.25
CA PRO A 65 -6.76 -6.21 1.08
C PRO A 65 -6.01 -7.32 0.34
N GLN A 66 -5.69 -7.09 -0.95
CA GLN A 66 -4.94 -8.08 -1.73
C GLN A 66 -3.50 -8.28 -1.23
N VAL A 67 -2.92 -7.27 -0.57
CA VAL A 67 -1.61 -7.35 0.11
C VAL A 67 -1.76 -6.83 1.54
N PRO A 68 -1.97 -7.73 2.53
CA PRO A 68 -1.98 -7.34 3.93
C PRO A 68 -0.54 -7.13 4.44
N HIS A 69 -0.33 -6.07 5.22
CA HIS A 69 0.96 -5.85 5.90
C HIS A 69 0.78 -4.99 7.17
N LYS A 70 1.74 -5.07 8.11
CA LYS A 70 1.72 -4.24 9.36
C LYS A 70 2.22 -2.81 9.12
N ALA A 71 3.03 -2.60 8.08
CA ALA A 71 3.64 -1.30 7.79
C ALA A 71 2.65 -0.26 7.25
N PHE A 72 1.66 -0.71 6.47
CA PHE A 72 0.69 0.13 5.77
C PHE A 72 -0.70 -0.52 5.84
N ARG A 73 -1.75 0.27 5.58
CA ARG A 73 -3.10 -0.25 5.33
C ARG A 73 -3.51 0.01 3.90
N SER A 74 -4.51 -0.70 3.40
CA SER A 74 -5.00 -0.44 2.05
C SER A 74 -6.31 0.34 2.08
N ILE A 75 -6.47 1.27 1.14
CA ILE A 75 -7.73 1.95 0.84
C ILE A 75 -8.28 1.44 -0.48
N ASN A 76 -9.60 1.45 -0.65
CA ASN A 76 -10.21 1.08 -1.93
C ASN A 76 -10.31 2.29 -2.89
N ALA A 77 -10.77 2.03 -4.11
CA ALA A 77 -10.95 3.06 -5.12
C ALA A 77 -12.02 4.09 -4.74
N ASP A 78 -13.06 3.71 -3.99
CA ASP A 78 -14.08 4.62 -3.50
C ASP A 78 -13.51 5.66 -2.52
N THR A 79 -12.72 5.22 -1.54
CA THR A 79 -12.02 6.12 -0.61
C THR A 79 -11.14 7.10 -1.38
N MET A 80 -10.35 6.62 -2.35
CA MET A 80 -9.52 7.50 -3.18
C MET A 80 -10.34 8.49 -4.01
N ALA A 81 -11.42 8.03 -4.65
CA ALA A 81 -12.31 8.88 -5.44
C ALA A 81 -13.03 9.93 -4.57
N ASN A 82 -13.35 9.59 -3.32
CA ASN A 82 -13.90 10.54 -2.36
C ASN A 82 -12.87 11.62 -1.99
N LEU A 83 -11.61 11.25 -1.77
CA LEU A 83 -10.53 12.23 -1.53
C LEU A 83 -10.35 13.18 -2.71
N LEU A 84 -10.30 12.63 -3.93
CA LEU A 84 -10.10 13.42 -5.16
C LEU A 84 -11.33 14.27 -5.52
N GLY A 85 -12.54 13.85 -5.15
CA GLY A 85 -13.78 14.56 -5.45
C GLY A 85 -14.21 15.58 -4.39
N SER A 86 -13.75 15.44 -3.14
CA SER A 86 -14.15 16.31 -2.02
C SER A 86 -13.12 17.37 -1.66
N LEU A 87 -11.87 17.21 -2.09
CA LEU A 87 -10.78 18.15 -1.81
C LEU A 87 -10.37 18.89 -3.08
N THR A 88 -9.96 20.15 -2.93
CA THR A 88 -9.21 20.83 -3.99
C THR A 88 -7.82 20.23 -4.16
N GLU A 89 -7.14 20.49 -5.27
CA GLU A 89 -5.75 20.08 -5.48
C GLU A 89 -4.84 20.51 -4.34
N GLU A 90 -4.93 21.78 -3.91
CA GLU A 90 -4.12 22.31 -2.81
C GLU A 90 -4.42 21.58 -1.50
N GLN A 91 -5.69 21.33 -1.17
CA GLN A 91 -6.08 20.61 0.04
C GLN A 91 -5.61 19.15 0.01
N PHE A 92 -5.69 18.50 -1.15
CA PHE A 92 -5.19 17.14 -1.33
C PHE A 92 -3.68 17.11 -1.15
N GLN A 93 -2.94 17.98 -1.84
CA GLN A 93 -1.49 18.04 -1.78
C GLN A 93 -0.99 18.47 -0.40
N ARG A 94 -1.69 19.32 0.34
CA ARG A 94 -1.31 19.65 1.73
C ARG A 94 -1.46 18.48 2.71
N ARG A 95 -2.30 17.49 2.40
CA ARG A 95 -2.60 16.36 3.30
C ARG A 95 -1.96 15.05 2.87
N PHE A 96 -1.78 14.82 1.58
CA PHE A 96 -1.39 13.53 1.02
C PHE A 96 -0.23 13.64 0.05
N ILE A 97 0.58 12.60 -0.04
CA ILE A 97 1.56 12.38 -1.12
C ILE A 97 1.14 11.11 -1.84
N LEU A 98 0.52 11.26 -3.01
CA LEU A 98 0.10 10.12 -3.82
C LEU A 98 1.24 9.73 -4.77
N ILE A 99 1.71 8.48 -4.66
CA ILE A 99 2.87 7.98 -5.39
C ILE A 99 2.46 6.87 -6.36
N ASP A 100 2.67 7.13 -7.65
CA ASP A 100 2.62 6.12 -8.70
C ASP A 100 3.98 5.43 -8.83
N CYS A 101 4.06 4.16 -8.43
CA CYS A 101 5.27 3.38 -8.50
C CYS A 101 5.47 2.66 -9.85
N ARG A 102 4.69 3.00 -10.88
CA ARG A 102 4.85 2.45 -12.22
C ARG A 102 6.01 3.08 -12.97
N TYR A 103 6.48 2.46 -14.05
CA TYR A 103 7.51 3.07 -14.89
C TYR A 103 6.97 4.34 -15.57
N PRO A 104 7.85 5.30 -15.91
CA PRO A 104 7.44 6.59 -16.48
C PRO A 104 6.50 6.48 -17.67
N TYR A 105 6.73 5.55 -18.61
CA TYR A 105 5.85 5.39 -19.77
C TYR A 105 4.42 4.94 -19.43
N GLU A 106 4.24 4.17 -18.36
CA GLU A 106 2.91 3.79 -17.87
C GLU A 106 2.20 4.99 -17.23
N TYR A 107 2.97 5.83 -16.53
CA TYR A 107 2.49 7.04 -15.87
C TYR A 107 2.11 8.12 -16.90
N ASP A 108 3.01 8.42 -17.84
CA ASP A 108 2.83 9.45 -18.86
C ASP A 108 1.62 9.17 -19.76
N ALA A 109 1.34 7.89 -20.03
CA ALA A 109 0.16 7.48 -20.78
C ALA A 109 -1.15 7.73 -20.02
N GLY A 110 -1.12 7.69 -18.70
CA GLY A 110 -2.27 7.96 -17.84
C GLY A 110 -2.01 7.58 -16.40
N HIS A 111 -2.29 8.50 -15.49
CA HIS A 111 -2.10 8.36 -14.05
C HIS A 111 -3.25 9.01 -13.28
N ILE A 112 -3.33 8.81 -11.96
CA ILE A 112 -4.36 9.44 -11.10
C ILE A 112 -3.96 10.90 -10.88
N TRP A 113 -4.93 11.82 -10.84
CA TRP A 113 -4.67 13.23 -10.53
C TRP A 113 -3.86 13.40 -9.24
N TYR A 114 -2.99 14.42 -9.26
CA TYR A 114 -2.15 14.83 -8.14
C TYR A 114 -1.09 13.80 -7.70
N SER A 115 -0.93 12.70 -8.45
CA SER A 115 0.11 11.73 -8.17
C SER A 115 1.49 12.19 -8.63
N LEU A 116 2.54 11.68 -8.00
CA LEU A 116 3.93 11.84 -8.41
C LEU A 116 4.45 10.49 -8.90
N ASN A 117 5.17 10.48 -10.03
CA ASN A 117 5.83 9.25 -10.49
C ASN A 117 7.13 9.01 -9.71
N LEU A 118 7.20 7.90 -8.97
CA LEU A 118 8.41 7.47 -8.26
C LEU A 118 8.57 5.95 -8.37
N TRP A 119 9.38 5.52 -9.33
CA TRP A 119 9.54 4.10 -9.66
C TRP A 119 10.81 3.47 -9.06
N GLU A 120 11.73 4.28 -8.54
CA GLU A 120 12.98 3.84 -7.93
C GLU A 120 12.93 3.87 -6.41
N THR A 121 13.23 2.74 -5.78
CA THR A 121 13.30 2.64 -4.31
C THR A 121 14.36 3.57 -3.71
N ALA A 122 15.48 3.79 -4.41
CA ALA A 122 16.53 4.71 -3.97
C ALA A 122 16.10 6.18 -3.91
N SER A 123 14.98 6.54 -4.57
CA SER A 123 14.45 7.91 -4.55
C SER A 123 13.45 8.15 -3.42
N ILE A 124 13.07 7.11 -2.65
CA ILE A 124 12.14 7.23 -1.52
C ILE A 124 12.74 8.13 -0.44
N GLU A 125 13.97 7.86 -0.02
CA GLU A 125 14.63 8.63 1.04
C GLU A 125 14.72 10.10 0.65
N LYS A 126 15.20 10.41 -0.55
CA LYS A 126 15.30 11.80 -1.05
C LYS A 126 13.95 12.53 -1.10
N LEU A 127 12.85 11.82 -1.38
CA LEU A 127 11.53 12.43 -1.42
C LEU A 127 11.00 12.68 0.00
N PHE A 128 11.07 11.69 0.89
CA PHE A 128 10.43 11.73 2.21
C PHE A 128 11.33 12.31 3.32
N TYR A 129 12.63 12.40 3.09
CA TYR A 129 13.64 12.93 4.01
C TYR A 129 14.64 13.83 3.25
N PRO A 130 14.18 14.95 2.65
CA PRO A 130 15.11 15.89 2.04
C PRO A 130 16.05 16.52 3.08
N GLU A 131 17.23 16.95 2.61
CA GLU A 131 18.24 17.60 3.46
C GLU A 131 17.80 18.99 3.94
N GLU A 132 16.98 19.68 3.16
CA GLU A 132 16.44 21.00 3.49
C GLU A 132 15.35 20.90 4.56
N GLU A 133 15.58 21.47 5.75
CA GLU A 133 14.68 21.36 6.91
C GLU A 133 13.27 21.90 6.66
N GLU A 134 13.16 23.05 6.00
CA GLU A 134 11.86 23.66 5.65
C GLU A 134 11.03 22.69 4.77
N ARG A 135 11.67 22.17 3.72
CA ARG A 135 11.05 21.19 2.81
C ARG A 135 10.71 19.89 3.52
N PHE A 136 11.54 19.43 4.46
CA PHE A 136 11.24 18.26 5.27
C PHE A 136 9.99 18.50 6.14
N GLY A 137 9.89 19.68 6.76
CA GLY A 137 8.74 20.10 7.56
C GLY A 137 7.42 20.08 6.77
N GLU A 138 7.45 20.48 5.49
CA GLU A 138 6.28 20.41 4.60
C GLU A 138 5.89 18.97 4.22
N ILE A 139 6.88 18.09 4.05
CA ILE A 139 6.67 16.72 3.59
C ILE A 139 6.21 15.80 4.73
N ILE A 140 6.81 15.94 5.92
CA ILE A 140 6.62 15.01 7.03
C ILE A 140 5.20 15.01 7.59
N VAL A 141 4.46 16.11 7.42
CA VAL A 141 3.06 16.24 7.85
C VAL A 141 2.08 15.60 6.87
N ARG A 142 2.52 15.25 5.67
CA ARG A 142 1.67 14.67 4.62
C ARG A 142 1.66 13.15 4.71
N THR A 143 0.50 12.57 4.43
CA THR A 143 0.27 11.13 4.48
C THR A 143 0.60 10.45 3.14
N PRO A 144 1.55 9.51 3.10
CA PRO A 144 1.90 8.79 1.87
C PRO A 144 0.82 7.78 1.45
N ILE A 145 0.48 7.77 0.17
CA ILE A 145 -0.39 6.77 -0.47
C ILE A 145 0.34 6.21 -1.69
N PHE A 146 0.63 4.92 -1.69
CA PHE A 146 1.32 4.27 -2.81
C PHE A 146 0.37 3.49 -3.69
N TYR A 147 0.67 3.40 -4.98
CA TYR A 147 0.01 2.45 -5.88
C TYR A 147 0.94 2.02 -7.01
N CYS A 148 0.58 0.96 -7.71
CA CYS A 148 1.17 0.67 -9.02
C CYS A 148 0.08 0.15 -9.96
N GLU A 149 0.44 -0.57 -11.02
CA GLU A 149 -0.55 -1.11 -11.96
C GLU A 149 -1.60 -2.00 -11.27
N TYR A 150 -1.13 -2.99 -10.50
CA TYR A 150 -1.95 -3.91 -9.72
C TYR A 150 -1.85 -3.70 -8.21
N SER A 151 -0.96 -2.83 -7.73
CA SER A 151 -0.61 -2.66 -6.30
C SER A 151 -0.20 -3.95 -5.56
N GLN A 152 0.40 -4.94 -6.25
CA GLN A 152 0.80 -6.22 -5.63
C GLN A 152 2.30 -6.35 -5.36
N LYS A 153 3.15 -5.62 -6.10
CA LYS A 153 4.62 -5.75 -6.00
C LYS A 153 5.32 -4.40 -5.87
N ARG A 154 5.23 -3.54 -6.89
CA ARG A 154 5.94 -2.25 -6.92
C ARG A 154 5.46 -1.30 -5.82
N GLY A 155 4.15 -1.08 -5.70
CA GLY A 155 3.55 -0.27 -4.62
C GLY A 155 3.92 -0.74 -3.21
N PRO A 156 3.64 -2.01 -2.84
CA PRO A 156 4.02 -2.54 -1.53
C PRO A 156 5.51 -2.43 -1.24
N LYS A 157 6.38 -2.71 -2.22
CA LYS A 157 7.83 -2.58 -2.06
C LYS A 157 8.24 -1.15 -1.67
N MET A 158 7.66 -0.14 -2.32
CA MET A 158 7.97 1.27 -2.05
C MET A 158 7.46 1.71 -0.67
N ALA A 159 6.26 1.27 -0.28
CA ALA A 159 5.70 1.53 1.05
C ALA A 159 6.54 0.87 2.17
N LEU A 160 7.04 -0.35 1.94
CA LEU A 160 7.94 -1.04 2.87
C LEU A 160 9.27 -0.31 2.99
N ALA A 161 9.87 0.10 1.87
CA ALA A 161 11.12 0.83 1.87
C ALA A 161 11.01 2.15 2.66
N LEU A 162 9.91 2.89 2.50
CA LEU A 162 9.68 4.10 3.31
C LEU A 162 9.65 3.77 4.80
N ARG A 163 8.93 2.72 5.20
CA ARG A 163 8.89 2.33 6.62
C ARG A 163 10.25 1.85 7.13
N GLU A 164 11.04 1.18 6.31
CA GLU A 164 12.39 0.76 6.66
C GLU A 164 13.30 1.96 6.92
N PHE A 165 13.35 2.92 5.99
CA PHE A 165 14.09 4.18 6.19
C PHE A 165 13.63 4.94 7.45
N ASP A 166 12.32 5.05 7.66
CA ASP A 166 11.73 5.69 8.83
C ASP A 166 12.18 5.02 10.14
N ARG A 167 12.18 3.69 10.17
CA ARG A 167 12.64 2.91 11.34
C ARG A 167 14.12 3.06 11.61
N VAL A 168 14.95 3.07 10.56
CA VAL A 168 16.40 3.30 10.70
C VAL A 168 16.67 4.70 11.25
N ARG A 169 16.02 5.74 10.71
CA ARG A 169 16.18 7.12 11.21
C ARG A 169 15.73 7.30 12.66
N ASN A 170 14.72 6.55 13.08
CA ASN A 170 14.12 6.64 14.41
C ASN A 170 14.50 5.48 15.34
N GLU A 171 15.61 4.78 15.06
CA GLU A 171 16.05 3.61 15.82
C GLU A 171 16.19 3.92 17.32
N SER A 172 16.83 5.04 17.66
CA SER A 172 17.02 5.49 19.05
C SER A 172 15.73 5.94 19.75
N ARG A 173 14.64 6.13 19.01
CA ARG A 173 13.34 6.61 19.49
C ARG A 173 12.26 5.54 19.42
N TYR A 174 12.63 4.27 19.22
CA TYR A 174 11.68 3.17 19.13
C TYR A 174 10.66 3.20 20.29
N PRO A 175 9.33 3.06 20.04
CA PRO A 175 8.69 2.65 18.78
C PRO A 175 8.26 3.80 17.86
N TYR A 176 8.78 5.01 18.03
CA TYR A 176 8.45 6.17 17.19
C TYR A 176 8.73 5.91 15.69
N VAL A 177 7.90 6.53 14.85
CA VAL A 177 8.00 6.61 13.39
C VAL A 177 7.56 8.01 12.98
N ASP A 178 8.12 8.57 11.94
CA ASP A 178 7.64 9.85 11.42
C ASP A 178 6.32 9.68 10.67
N TYR A 179 6.25 8.70 9.76
CA TYR A 179 5.06 8.44 8.97
C TYR A 179 4.13 7.49 9.72
N LYS A 180 3.31 8.10 10.59
CA LYS A 180 2.29 7.38 11.37
C LYS A 180 1.37 6.60 10.45
N GLU A 181 0.88 7.19 9.36
CA GLU A 181 0.00 6.49 8.43
C GLU A 181 0.70 6.32 7.08
N ILE A 182 0.62 5.11 6.52
CA ILE A 182 1.04 4.82 5.14
C ILE A 182 -0.08 3.99 4.52
N TYR A 183 -0.51 4.38 3.33
CA TYR A 183 -1.57 3.69 2.60
C TYR A 183 -1.10 3.08 1.30
N LEU A 184 -1.80 2.03 0.88
CA LEU A 184 -1.70 1.42 -0.44
C LEU A 184 -3.08 1.51 -1.11
N LEU A 185 -3.16 2.00 -2.35
CA LEU A 185 -4.40 1.90 -3.12
C LEU A 185 -4.58 0.46 -3.59
N ASP A 186 -5.56 -0.25 -3.01
CA ASP A 186 -5.82 -1.64 -3.33
C ASP A 186 -6.19 -1.80 -4.81
N ARG A 187 -5.74 -2.90 -5.42
CA ARG A 187 -5.95 -3.26 -6.85
C ARG A 187 -5.34 -2.31 -7.89
N GLY A 188 -4.77 -1.18 -7.46
CA GLY A 188 -3.92 -0.30 -8.26
C GLY A 188 -4.63 0.43 -9.40
N TYR A 189 -3.81 1.05 -10.25
CA TYR A 189 -4.27 1.90 -11.35
C TYR A 189 -5.17 1.16 -12.33
N ARG A 190 -4.89 -0.11 -12.63
CA ARG A 190 -5.69 -0.89 -13.57
C ARG A 190 -7.13 -1.00 -13.12
N TYR A 191 -7.37 -1.27 -11.84
CA TYR A 191 -8.72 -1.35 -11.30
C TYR A 191 -9.37 0.03 -11.27
N PHE A 192 -8.63 1.04 -10.79
CA PHE A 192 -9.10 2.42 -10.71
C PHE A 192 -9.52 2.97 -12.08
N PHE A 193 -8.71 2.76 -13.13
CA PHE A 193 -9.03 3.25 -14.47
C PHE A 193 -10.16 2.47 -15.17
N LYS A 194 -10.36 1.19 -14.85
CA LYS A 194 -11.35 0.35 -15.54
C LYS A 194 -12.80 0.82 -15.31
N ASP A 195 -13.09 1.39 -14.15
CA ASP A 195 -14.43 1.88 -13.81
C ASP A 195 -14.57 3.37 -14.14
N ARG A 196 -15.59 3.73 -14.94
CA ARG A 196 -15.88 5.13 -15.31
C ARG A 196 -16.14 6.04 -14.12
N LYS A 197 -16.60 5.48 -12.99
CA LYS A 197 -16.78 6.22 -11.74
C LYS A 197 -15.48 6.87 -11.27
N PHE A 198 -14.35 6.20 -11.50
CA PHE A 198 -13.04 6.57 -11.00
C PHE A 198 -12.13 7.11 -12.13
N SER A 199 -12.24 6.59 -13.36
CA SER A 199 -11.39 6.95 -14.50
C SER A 199 -11.44 8.44 -14.86
N LYS A 200 -12.52 9.14 -14.47
CA LYS A 200 -12.65 10.59 -14.62
C LYS A 200 -11.58 11.39 -13.85
N TYR A 201 -10.98 10.79 -12.82
CA TYR A 201 -9.88 11.36 -12.03
C TYR A 201 -8.49 10.96 -12.55
N CYS A 202 -8.41 10.49 -13.80
CA CYS A 202 -7.16 10.13 -14.46
C CYS A 202 -6.78 11.14 -15.53
N THR A 203 -5.47 11.37 -15.71
CA THR A 203 -4.94 12.21 -16.79
C THR A 203 -3.61 11.65 -17.33
N PRO A 204 -3.43 11.58 -18.66
CA PRO A 204 -4.51 11.44 -19.65
C PRO A 204 -5.47 10.29 -19.30
N GLN A 205 -6.68 10.27 -19.88
CA GLN A 205 -7.63 9.16 -19.70
C GLN A 205 -7.24 7.94 -20.55
N ALA A 206 -6.05 7.39 -20.31
CA ALA A 206 -5.60 6.16 -20.95
C ALA A 206 -4.91 5.24 -19.94
N TYR A 207 -4.67 4.01 -20.36
CA TYR A 207 -3.97 3.01 -19.57
C TYR A 207 -3.05 2.20 -20.46
N VAL A 208 -1.76 2.25 -20.13
CA VAL A 208 -0.72 1.41 -20.72
C VAL A 208 -0.23 0.42 -19.69
N GLN A 209 -0.15 -0.85 -20.09
CA GLN A 209 0.33 -1.93 -19.25
C GLN A 209 1.86 -1.94 -19.19
N MET A 210 2.43 -2.46 -18.11
CA MET A 210 3.89 -2.60 -17.99
C MET A 210 4.49 -3.41 -19.15
N TRP A 211 3.81 -4.47 -19.61
CA TRP A 211 4.33 -5.37 -20.66
C TRP A 211 3.82 -5.05 -22.06
N ASP A 212 3.28 -3.85 -22.28
CA ASP A 212 2.83 -3.41 -23.59
C ASP A 212 3.97 -3.49 -24.63
N SER A 213 3.68 -4.11 -25.77
CA SER A 213 4.67 -4.37 -26.82
C SER A 213 5.29 -3.09 -27.38
N ALA A 214 4.52 -1.99 -27.47
CA ALA A 214 4.98 -0.71 -27.98
C ALA A 214 6.09 -0.09 -27.12
N TYR A 215 6.21 -0.52 -25.86
CA TYR A 215 7.11 0.05 -24.86
C TYR A 215 8.24 -0.90 -24.45
N THR A 216 8.46 -1.99 -25.20
CA THR A 216 9.45 -3.03 -24.87
C THR A 216 10.86 -2.47 -24.64
N GLU A 217 11.32 -1.55 -25.49
CA GLU A 217 12.67 -0.96 -25.37
C GLU A 217 12.79 -0.03 -24.15
N GLN A 218 11.75 0.74 -23.85
CA GLN A 218 11.74 1.58 -22.66
C GLN A 218 11.74 0.73 -21.38
N ARG A 219 10.92 -0.33 -21.33
CA ARG A 219 10.91 -1.30 -20.23
C ARG A 219 12.30 -1.90 -20.00
N LYS A 220 12.98 -2.35 -21.05
CA LYS A 220 14.34 -2.92 -20.96
C LYS A 220 15.33 -1.93 -20.33
N ARG A 221 15.24 -0.63 -20.67
CA ARG A 221 16.09 0.43 -20.08
C ARG A 221 15.83 0.60 -18.58
N PHE A 222 14.56 0.59 -18.16
CA PHE A 222 14.23 0.69 -16.73
C PHE A 222 14.66 -0.57 -15.94
N ASP A 223 14.49 -1.76 -16.53
CA ASP A 223 14.93 -3.01 -15.93
C ASP A 223 16.47 -3.07 -15.79
N SER A 224 17.21 -2.64 -16.81
CA SER A 224 18.68 -2.61 -16.78
C SER A 224 19.19 -1.61 -15.75
N HIS A 225 18.61 -0.41 -15.67
CA HIS A 225 18.95 0.59 -14.66
C HIS A 225 18.75 0.06 -13.24
N ARG A 226 17.63 -0.66 -13.00
CA ARG A 226 17.35 -1.29 -11.71
C ARG A 226 18.34 -2.39 -11.35
N ARG A 227 18.88 -3.10 -12.34
CA ARG A 227 19.91 -4.13 -12.16
C ARG A 227 21.30 -3.51 -11.93
N GLY A 228 21.65 -2.47 -12.68
CA GLY A 228 22.93 -1.76 -12.54
C GLY A 228 23.16 -1.19 -11.14
N LYS A 229 22.10 -0.67 -10.51
CA LYS A 229 22.17 -0.20 -9.10
C LYS A 229 22.36 -1.31 -8.06
N LYS A 230 22.02 -2.57 -8.37
CA LYS A 230 22.26 -3.70 -7.44
C LYS A 230 23.73 -4.16 -7.41
N GLY A 231 24.54 -3.81 -8.42
CA GLY A 231 25.94 -4.21 -8.52
C GLY A 231 26.97 -3.18 -8.05
N GLY A 232 26.52 -2.00 -7.57
CA GLY A 232 27.40 -0.88 -7.23
C GLY A 232 27.70 -0.69 -5.73
N GLY A 233 27.26 -1.59 -4.86
CA GLY A 233 27.50 -1.49 -3.42
C GLY A 233 28.43 -2.59 -2.91
N THR A 234 29.74 -2.28 -2.84
CA THR A 234 30.72 -2.61 -1.77
C THR A 234 32.13 -2.46 -2.35
N ILE A 235 32.77 -1.30 -2.13
CA ILE A 235 34.20 -1.22 -1.88
C ILE A 235 34.38 -0.11 -0.85
N ASN A 236 34.60 -0.50 0.40
CA ASN A 236 35.39 0.18 1.42
C ASN A 236 35.66 -0.84 2.52
#